data_AF-A0A5C6ZMQ2-F1
#
_entry.id   AF-A0A5C6ZMQ2-F1
#
_cell.length_a   1.000
_cell.length_b   1.000
_cell.length_c   1.000
_cell.angle_alpha   90.00
_cell.angle_beta   90.00
_cell.angle_gamma   90.00
#
_symmetry.space_group_name_H-M   'P 1'
#
loop_
_entity.id
_entity.type
_entity.pdbx_description
1 polymer ?
#
loop_
_entity_poly.entity_id
_entity_poly.type
_entity_poly.pdbx_seq_one_letter_code
_entity_poly.pdbx_strand_id
1 'polypeptide(L)'
;MTRALGAGLGFKPEFAEDALAARDPGLWFEVHPENYLVAGGPRLALLETLRASHPLSLHGVSASLGGAAPPDADHLRRLAALVDRVAPALVSERPGWSRAGAAYAPDLLPVPRTTEALRGVVANVSRLQDALRRPVAIENPSHYLRLDHAWGEVDFLHELVRRSGCGLLVDVNNVFVSASNLGLDAAAWIDAIDGDAVMEIHVAGHRPDADPSTGLLIDSHDAPVA
;
A
#
# COMPACT_ATOMS: atom_id res chain seq x y z
N MET A 1 0.83 2.44 27.26
CA MET A 1 -0.56 2.64 26.79
C MET A 1 -0.49 2.78 25.28
N THR A 2 -0.97 1.79 24.52
CA THR A 2 -1.15 1.93 23.07
C THR A 2 -2.22 2.99 22.84
N ARG A 3 -1.84 4.13 22.25
CA ARG A 3 -2.81 5.12 21.76
C ARG A 3 -3.65 4.42 20.69
N ALA A 4 -4.98 4.51 20.79
CA ALA A 4 -5.86 4.09 19.70
C ALA A 4 -5.53 4.93 18.47
N LEU A 5 -5.30 4.28 17.33
CA LEU A 5 -5.11 4.96 16.05
C LEU A 5 -6.46 5.54 15.60
N GLY A 6 -6.45 6.78 15.15
CA GLY A 6 -7.59 7.46 14.52
C GLY A 6 -7.27 7.74 13.05
N ALA A 7 -7.42 8.98 12.62
CA ALA A 7 -7.07 9.41 11.27
C ALA A 7 -5.57 9.67 11.11
N GLY A 8 -5.03 9.29 9.95
CA GLY A 8 -3.64 9.52 9.56
C GLY A 8 -3.49 10.50 8.41
N LEU A 9 -2.29 11.01 8.22
CA LEU A 9 -1.91 11.85 7.08
C LEU A 9 -0.65 11.32 6.42
N GLY A 10 -0.60 11.37 5.09
CA GLY A 10 0.65 11.15 4.35
C GLY A 10 1.66 12.24 4.68
N PHE A 11 2.82 11.87 5.22
CA PHE A 11 3.84 12.82 5.61
C PHE A 11 4.72 13.25 4.44
N LYS A 12 4.87 14.56 4.29
CA LYS A 12 5.84 15.18 3.37
C LYS A 12 6.78 16.09 4.17
N PRO A 13 8.10 16.06 3.94
CA PRO A 13 9.07 16.82 4.74
C PRO A 13 8.83 18.34 4.79
N GLU A 14 8.20 18.93 3.78
CA GLU A 14 7.81 20.34 3.76
C GLU A 14 6.81 20.72 4.87
N PHE A 15 6.05 19.76 5.41
CA PHE A 15 5.12 19.94 6.53
C PHE A 15 5.69 19.46 7.87
N ALA A 16 7.01 19.31 7.98
CA ALA A 16 7.66 18.79 9.19
C ALA A 16 7.33 19.57 10.47
N GLU A 17 7.33 20.90 10.40
CA GLU A 17 7.07 21.74 11.57
C GLU A 17 5.64 21.54 12.09
N ASP A 18 4.65 21.59 11.19
CA ASP A 18 3.24 21.38 11.53
C ASP A 18 3.01 19.96 12.06
N ALA A 19 3.56 18.95 11.40
CA ALA A 19 3.45 17.55 11.81
C ALA A 19 4.04 17.32 13.21
N LEU A 20 5.19 17.93 13.51
CA LEU A 20 5.84 17.83 14.83
C LEU A 20 5.15 18.68 15.90
N ALA A 21 4.36 19.69 15.53
CA ALA A 21 3.58 20.52 16.44
C ALA A 21 2.19 19.92 16.75
N ALA A 22 1.63 19.11 15.86
CA ALA A 22 0.29 18.54 15.98
C ALA A 22 0.13 17.67 17.24
N ARG A 23 -1.00 17.79 17.95
CA ARG A 23 -1.24 17.03 19.20
C ARG A 23 -2.58 16.30 19.22
N ASP A 24 -3.28 16.28 18.10
CA ASP A 24 -4.60 15.69 17.96
C ASP A 24 -4.62 14.21 18.40
N PRO A 25 -5.52 13.82 19.31
CA PRO A 25 -5.61 12.44 19.76
C PRO A 25 -5.87 11.48 18.59
N GLY A 26 -5.07 10.42 18.51
CA GLY A 26 -5.20 9.40 17.47
C GLY A 26 -4.53 9.75 16.14
N LEU A 27 -3.94 10.94 15.98
CA LEU A 27 -3.19 11.31 14.77
C LEU A 27 -1.93 10.46 14.61
N TRP A 28 -1.75 9.92 13.40
CA TRP A 28 -0.57 9.20 12.96
C TRP A 28 -0.14 9.65 11.56
N PHE A 29 1.06 9.25 11.15
CA PHE A 29 1.60 9.64 9.85
C PHE A 29 2.02 8.43 9.03
N GLU A 30 1.65 8.44 7.76
CA GLU A 30 2.13 7.47 6.78
C GLU A 30 3.38 7.99 6.07
N VAL A 31 4.34 7.11 5.82
CA VAL A 31 5.48 7.41 4.95
C VAL A 31 5.77 6.25 4.00
N HIS A 32 6.31 6.59 2.82
CA HIS A 32 6.90 5.58 1.94
C HIS A 32 8.30 5.21 2.43
N PRO A 33 8.54 3.96 2.86
CA PRO A 33 9.81 3.54 3.43
C PRO A 33 10.99 3.71 2.47
N GLU A 34 10.77 3.64 1.15
CA GLU A 34 11.78 3.80 0.10
C GLU A 34 12.54 5.13 0.21
N ASN A 35 11.87 6.18 0.69
CA ASN A 35 12.50 7.48 0.91
C ASN A 35 13.53 7.46 2.04
N TYR A 36 13.51 6.43 2.90
CA TYR A 36 14.26 6.34 4.15
C TYR A 36 15.17 5.10 4.24
N LEU A 37 15.27 4.27 3.18
CA LEU A 37 16.17 3.11 3.10
C LEU A 37 17.65 3.50 2.90
N VAL A 38 18.14 4.41 3.74
CA VAL A 38 19.50 4.96 3.75
C VAL A 38 20.20 4.68 5.08
N ALA A 39 21.54 4.75 5.11
CA ALA A 39 22.31 4.47 6.33
C ALA A 39 22.09 5.51 7.44
N GLY A 40 21.69 6.74 7.10
CA GLY A 40 21.50 7.83 8.03
C GLY A 40 21.25 9.17 7.34
N GLY A 41 21.42 10.26 8.08
CA GLY A 41 21.29 11.63 7.58
C GLY A 41 19.99 12.32 7.99
N PRO A 42 19.82 13.59 7.57
CA PRO A 42 18.75 14.47 8.06
C PRO A 42 17.34 13.90 7.86
N ARG A 43 17.11 13.21 6.73
CA ARG A 43 15.82 12.62 6.42
C ARG A 43 15.44 11.51 7.40
N LEU A 44 16.39 10.63 7.74
CA LEU A 44 16.13 9.56 8.70
C LEU A 44 16.00 10.11 10.13
N ALA A 45 16.81 11.11 10.49
CA ALA A 45 16.69 11.79 11.79
C ALA A 45 15.32 12.49 11.96
N LEU A 46 14.79 13.10 10.88
CA LEU A 46 13.45 13.67 10.88
C LEU A 46 12.38 12.60 11.10
N LEU A 47 12.50 11.45 10.44
CA LEU A 47 11.56 10.34 10.63
C LEU A 47 11.58 9.81 12.07
N GLU A 48 12.77 9.67 12.68
CA GLU A 48 12.91 9.28 14.08
C GLU A 48 12.26 10.30 15.03
N THR A 49 12.44 11.59 14.73
CA THR A 49 11.82 12.68 15.50
C THR A 49 10.29 12.65 15.38
N LEU A 50 9.77 12.42 14.17
CA LEU A 50 8.34 12.27 13.93
C LEU A 50 7.79 11.06 14.70
N ARG A 51 8.49 9.92 14.61
CA ARG A 51 8.13 8.69 15.32
C ARG A 51 8.10 8.85 16.84
N ALA A 52 8.98 9.68 17.41
CA ALA A 52 9.00 9.94 18.83
C ALA A 52 7.70 10.61 19.32
N SER A 53 7.04 11.38 18.45
CA SER A 53 5.82 12.14 18.77
C SER A 53 4.54 11.45 18.29
N HIS A 54 4.60 10.70 17.19
CA HIS A 54 3.45 10.11 16.52
C HIS A 54 3.69 8.63 16.14
N PRO A 55 2.65 7.77 16.19
CA PRO A 55 2.70 6.49 15.50
C PRO A 55 2.95 6.69 14.00
N LEU A 56 3.62 5.73 13.38
CA LEU A 56 3.86 5.72 11.95
C LEU A 56 3.19 4.52 11.27
N SER A 57 2.70 4.71 10.06
CA SER A 57 2.46 3.65 9.07
C SER A 57 3.58 3.69 8.04
N LEU A 58 4.11 2.53 7.66
CA LEU A 58 5.03 2.42 6.52
C LEU A 58 4.26 1.78 5.36
N HIS A 59 4.02 2.55 4.30
CA HIS A 59 3.33 2.07 3.11
C HIS A 59 4.32 1.96 1.94
N GLY A 60 4.76 0.74 1.63
CA GLY A 60 5.73 0.48 0.58
C GLY A 60 5.11 0.27 -0.80
N VAL A 61 5.90 0.58 -1.84
CA VAL A 61 5.44 0.58 -3.24
C VAL A 61 6.43 -0.13 -4.19
N SER A 62 7.45 -0.78 -3.65
CA SER A 62 8.58 -1.29 -4.43
C SER A 62 8.98 -2.74 -4.15
N ALA A 63 8.28 -3.45 -3.25
CA ALA A 63 8.60 -4.84 -2.93
C ALA A 63 8.28 -5.81 -4.08
N SER A 64 7.52 -5.35 -5.08
CA SER A 64 7.17 -6.08 -6.30
C SER A 64 6.49 -7.43 -6.02
N LEU A 65 5.55 -7.48 -5.08
CA LEU A 65 4.97 -8.72 -4.57
C LEU A 65 4.18 -9.53 -5.61
N GLY A 66 3.66 -8.88 -6.66
CA GLY A 66 3.01 -9.51 -7.81
C GLY A 66 3.94 -10.07 -8.87
N GLY A 67 5.25 -9.86 -8.73
CA GLY A 67 6.25 -10.36 -9.67
C GLY A 67 6.48 -11.87 -9.55
N ALA A 68 6.87 -12.50 -10.67
CA ALA A 68 7.22 -13.92 -10.71
C ALA A 68 8.48 -14.26 -9.91
N ALA A 69 9.41 -13.30 -9.79
CA ALA A 69 10.61 -13.45 -8.97
C ALA A 69 10.32 -13.13 -7.50
N PRO A 70 11.04 -13.75 -6.55
CA PRO A 70 10.97 -13.35 -5.14
C PRO A 70 11.36 -11.87 -4.94
N PRO A 71 10.87 -11.22 -3.86
CA PRO A 71 11.28 -9.86 -3.52
C PRO A 71 12.80 -9.80 -3.30
N ASP A 72 13.38 -8.65 -3.62
CA ASP A 72 14.82 -8.42 -3.52
C ASP A 72 15.30 -8.52 -2.06
N ALA A 73 16.18 -9.48 -1.78
CA ALA A 73 16.61 -9.77 -0.40
C ALA A 73 17.31 -8.58 0.27
N ASP A 74 18.04 -7.77 -0.51
CA ASP A 74 18.72 -6.58 -0.01
C ASP A 74 17.72 -5.46 0.30
N HIS A 75 16.67 -5.30 -0.52
CA HIS A 75 15.54 -4.45 -0.20
C HIS A 75 14.85 -4.89 1.10
N LEU A 76 14.48 -6.18 1.23
CA LEU A 76 13.83 -6.70 2.44
C LEU A 76 14.67 -6.46 3.70
N ARG A 77 16.00 -6.66 3.62
CA ARG A 77 16.92 -6.40 4.73
C ARG A 77 16.93 -4.92 5.14
N ARG A 78 16.92 -3.99 4.18
CA ARG A 78 16.86 -2.55 4.48
C ARG A 78 15.51 -2.15 5.07
N LEU A 79 14.41 -2.71 4.55
CA LEU A 79 13.06 -2.46 5.07
C LEU A 79 12.92 -3.01 6.50
N ALA A 80 13.39 -4.23 6.76
CA ALA A 80 13.42 -4.81 8.10
C ALA A 80 14.20 -3.94 9.08
N ALA A 81 15.38 -3.44 8.69
CA ALA A 81 16.17 -2.53 9.52
C ALA A 81 15.42 -1.21 9.81
N LEU A 82 14.69 -0.67 8.84
CA LEU A 82 13.86 0.52 9.06
C LEU A 82 12.69 0.22 10.00
N VAL A 83 11.99 -0.90 9.81
CA VAL A 83 10.89 -1.37 10.67
C VAL A 83 11.36 -1.56 12.11
N ASP A 84 12.51 -2.20 12.33
CA ASP A 84 13.10 -2.37 13.66
C ASP A 84 13.47 -1.02 14.28
N ARG A 85 13.96 -0.08 13.47
CA ARG A 85 14.39 1.25 13.92
C ARG A 85 13.24 2.16 14.33
N VAL A 86 12.17 2.20 13.54
CA VAL A 86 11.05 3.11 13.79
C VAL A 86 9.86 2.43 14.46
N ALA A 87 9.84 1.11 14.60
CA ALA A 87 8.77 0.34 15.24
C ALA A 87 7.37 0.88 14.87
N PRO A 88 6.99 0.83 13.57
CA PRO A 88 5.77 1.44 13.07
C PRO A 88 4.53 0.69 13.60
N ALA A 89 3.42 1.39 13.70
CA ALA A 89 2.14 0.81 14.09
C ALA A 89 1.59 -0.11 12.99
N LEU A 90 1.68 0.33 11.74
CA LEU A 90 1.20 -0.38 10.56
C LEU A 90 2.34 -0.53 9.53
N VAL A 91 2.27 -1.61 8.75
CA VAL A 91 3.11 -1.80 7.57
C VAL A 91 2.22 -2.34 6.47
N SER A 92 2.21 -1.68 5.33
CA SER A 92 1.42 -2.06 4.16
C SER A 92 2.28 -2.02 2.90
N GLU A 93 1.84 -2.72 1.86
CA GLU A 93 2.56 -2.80 0.59
C GLU A 93 1.60 -2.96 -0.59
N ARG A 94 1.97 -2.41 -1.75
CA ARG A 94 1.26 -2.65 -3.00
C ARG A 94 1.59 -4.03 -3.60
N PRO A 95 0.60 -4.76 -4.15
CA PRO A 95 0.83 -6.04 -4.82
C PRO A 95 1.46 -5.89 -6.22
N GLY A 96 1.81 -4.66 -6.64
CA GLY A 96 2.27 -4.35 -8.00
C GLY A 96 3.54 -5.10 -8.43
N TRP A 97 3.77 -5.10 -9.74
CA TRP A 97 4.99 -5.64 -10.34
C TRP A 97 5.95 -4.51 -10.68
N SER A 98 6.95 -4.28 -9.82
CA SER A 98 7.90 -3.18 -10.01
C SER A 98 9.14 -3.58 -10.82
N ARG A 99 9.45 -4.88 -10.97
CA ARG A 99 10.69 -5.33 -11.64
C ARG A 99 10.56 -6.59 -12.51
N ALA A 100 10.87 -6.48 -13.80
CA ALA A 100 10.88 -7.55 -14.80
C ALA A 100 12.27 -7.69 -15.44
N GLY A 101 13.10 -8.62 -14.96
CA GLY A 101 14.51 -8.69 -15.40
C GLY A 101 15.26 -7.40 -15.04
N ALA A 102 15.75 -6.66 -16.05
CA ALA A 102 16.42 -5.36 -15.86
C ALA A 102 15.45 -4.16 -15.91
N ALA A 103 14.19 -4.35 -16.29
CA ALA A 103 13.21 -3.28 -16.38
C ALA A 103 12.58 -3.01 -15.00
N TYR A 104 12.46 -1.73 -14.64
CA TYR A 104 11.73 -1.27 -13.47
C TYR A 104 10.53 -0.44 -13.94
N ALA A 105 9.33 -0.81 -13.50
CA ALA A 105 8.11 -0.04 -13.71
C ALA A 105 7.65 0.50 -12.36
N PRO A 106 7.67 1.82 -12.13
CA PRO A 106 7.19 2.40 -10.87
C PRO A 106 5.68 2.22 -10.70
N ASP A 107 4.95 2.01 -11.80
CA ASP A 107 3.49 1.91 -11.83
C ASP A 107 2.97 0.50 -12.07
N LEU A 108 1.80 0.29 -11.46
CA LEU A 108 0.98 -0.91 -11.34
C LEU A 108 0.73 -1.61 -12.69
N LEU A 109 1.66 -2.45 -13.13
CA LEU A 109 1.32 -3.43 -14.16
C LEU A 109 0.25 -4.37 -13.58
N PRO A 110 -0.91 -4.51 -14.25
CA PRO A 110 -2.01 -5.30 -13.72
C PRO A 110 -1.58 -6.76 -13.59
N VAL A 111 -1.79 -7.33 -12.40
CA VAL A 111 -1.52 -8.74 -12.12
C VAL A 111 -2.76 -9.54 -12.50
N PRO A 112 -2.68 -10.46 -13.48
CA PRO A 112 -3.80 -11.35 -13.76
C PRO A 112 -4.14 -12.16 -12.50
N ARG A 113 -5.36 -12.00 -11.98
CA ARG A 113 -5.90 -12.76 -10.85
C ARG A 113 -6.15 -14.22 -11.21
N THR A 114 -5.08 -14.98 -11.39
CA THR A 114 -5.07 -16.43 -11.63
C THR A 114 -4.63 -17.19 -10.38
N THR A 115 -4.95 -18.48 -10.30
CA THR A 115 -4.47 -19.34 -9.21
C THR A 115 -2.94 -19.44 -9.16
N GLU A 116 -2.26 -19.30 -10.30
CA GLU A 116 -0.80 -19.26 -10.36
C GLU A 116 -0.25 -17.97 -9.75
N ALA A 117 -0.78 -16.81 -10.18
CA ALA A 117 -0.40 -15.52 -9.62
C ALA A 117 -0.66 -15.47 -8.11
N LEU A 118 -1.80 -15.98 -7.65
CA LEU A 118 -2.14 -16.07 -6.24
C LEU A 118 -1.08 -16.85 -5.43
N ARG A 119 -0.62 -18.00 -5.94
CA ARG A 119 0.45 -18.77 -5.27
C ARG A 119 1.75 -17.97 -5.19
N GLY A 120 2.11 -17.24 -6.24
CA GLY A 120 3.29 -16.38 -6.27
C GLY A 120 3.20 -15.25 -5.25
N VAL A 121 2.09 -14.51 -5.26
CA VAL A 121 1.82 -13.39 -4.34
C VAL A 121 1.82 -13.88 -2.89
N VAL A 122 1.14 -14.98 -2.58
CA VAL A 122 1.15 -15.58 -1.22
C VAL A 122 2.58 -15.89 -0.76
N ALA A 123 3.40 -16.48 -1.63
CA ALA A 123 4.79 -16.80 -1.29
C ALA A 123 5.64 -15.53 -1.07
N ASN A 124 5.41 -14.49 -1.87
CA ASN A 124 6.12 -13.22 -1.75
C ASN A 124 5.71 -12.44 -0.50
N VAL A 125 4.41 -12.39 -0.18
CA VAL A 125 3.88 -11.81 1.06
C VAL A 125 4.44 -12.56 2.28
N SER A 126 4.48 -13.89 2.24
CA SER A 126 5.05 -14.70 3.34
C SER A 126 6.52 -14.34 3.58
N ARG A 127 7.33 -14.23 2.53
CA ARG A 127 8.74 -13.80 2.63
C ARG A 127 8.91 -12.40 3.21
N LEU A 128 8.03 -11.47 2.83
CA LEU A 128 8.02 -10.12 3.39
C LEU A 128 7.71 -10.17 4.89
N GLN A 129 6.63 -10.84 5.29
CA GLN A 129 6.25 -10.97 6.71
C GLN A 129 7.34 -11.68 7.53
N ASP A 130 7.96 -12.73 7.00
CA ASP A 130 9.08 -13.43 7.64
C ASP A 130 10.27 -12.49 7.87
N ALA A 131 10.63 -11.68 6.87
CA ALA A 131 11.73 -10.73 6.96
C ALA A 131 11.44 -9.61 7.97
N LEU A 132 10.19 -9.10 8.00
CA LEU A 132 9.78 -8.03 8.91
C LEU A 132 9.36 -8.55 10.30
N ARG A 133 9.16 -9.86 10.45
CA ARG A 133 8.68 -10.55 11.65
C ARG A 133 7.36 -9.98 12.19
N ARG A 134 6.45 -9.61 11.29
CA ARG A 134 5.14 -9.04 11.63
C ARG A 134 4.15 -9.20 10.48
N PRO A 135 2.83 -9.17 10.77
CA PRO A 135 1.83 -9.07 9.70
C PRO A 135 1.96 -7.74 8.96
N VAL A 136 1.65 -7.79 7.67
CA VAL A 136 1.55 -6.62 6.79
C VAL A 136 0.16 -6.55 6.18
N ALA A 137 -0.24 -5.38 5.72
CA ALA A 137 -1.46 -5.19 4.93
C ALA A 137 -1.13 -5.14 3.43
N ILE A 138 -1.99 -5.68 2.58
CA ILE A 138 -1.86 -5.59 1.12
C ILE A 138 -2.94 -4.68 0.56
N GLU A 139 -2.54 -3.68 -0.24
CA GLU A 139 -3.46 -2.73 -0.86
C GLU A 139 -4.18 -3.30 -2.09
N ASN A 140 -5.47 -3.01 -2.26
CA ASN A 140 -6.17 -3.26 -3.52
C ASN A 140 -5.72 -2.23 -4.59
N PRO A 141 -5.25 -2.66 -5.78
CA PRO A 141 -4.77 -1.73 -6.79
C PRO A 141 -5.92 -1.07 -7.57
N SER A 142 -5.62 0.10 -8.16
CA SER A 142 -6.44 0.66 -9.24
C SER A 142 -6.29 -0.13 -10.55
N HIS A 143 -7.40 -0.28 -11.30
CA HIS A 143 -7.42 -0.99 -12.59
C HIS A 143 -7.74 -0.05 -13.76
N TYR A 144 -6.95 -0.16 -14.82
CA TYR A 144 -7.07 0.63 -16.05
C TYR A 144 -7.36 -0.22 -17.28
N LEU A 145 -7.20 -1.54 -17.18
CA LEU A 145 -7.35 -2.49 -18.28
C LEU A 145 -8.16 -3.69 -17.81
N ARG A 146 -9.04 -4.20 -18.68
CA ARG A 146 -9.69 -5.49 -18.48
C ARG A 146 -8.72 -6.59 -18.89
N LEU A 147 -8.38 -7.47 -17.96
CA LEU A 147 -7.65 -8.70 -18.23
C LEU A 147 -8.57 -9.91 -18.05
N ASP A 148 -8.14 -11.04 -18.59
CA ASP A 148 -8.77 -12.32 -18.28
C ASP A 148 -8.38 -12.76 -16.87
N HIS A 149 -9.38 -12.94 -16.02
CA HIS A 149 -9.22 -13.22 -14.60
C HIS A 149 -9.94 -14.53 -14.25
N ALA A 150 -9.27 -15.41 -13.51
CA ALA A 150 -9.90 -16.61 -12.99
C ALA A 150 -10.61 -16.36 -11.66
N TRP A 151 -10.27 -15.26 -10.96
CA TRP A 151 -10.84 -14.88 -9.68
C TRP A 151 -11.45 -13.47 -9.76
N GLY A 152 -12.58 -13.29 -9.06
CA GLY A 152 -13.04 -11.96 -8.66
C GLY A 152 -12.00 -11.28 -7.77
N GLU A 153 -12.00 -9.96 -7.72
CA GLU A 153 -10.99 -9.22 -6.95
C GLU A 153 -11.07 -9.51 -5.46
N VAL A 154 -12.26 -9.37 -4.88
CA VAL A 154 -12.50 -9.59 -3.46
C VAL A 154 -12.18 -11.03 -3.08
N ASP A 155 -12.63 -12.01 -3.87
CA ASP A 155 -12.31 -13.44 -3.64
C ASP A 155 -10.79 -13.69 -3.68
N PHE A 156 -10.06 -13.05 -4.58
CA PHE A 156 -8.60 -13.15 -4.67
C PHE A 156 -7.92 -12.57 -3.43
N LEU A 157 -8.38 -11.41 -2.94
CA LEU A 157 -7.84 -10.75 -1.76
C LEU A 157 -8.15 -11.55 -0.48
N HIS A 158 -9.37 -12.07 -0.34
CA HIS A 158 -9.73 -12.95 0.78
C HIS A 158 -8.90 -14.24 0.79
N GLU A 159 -8.71 -14.87 -0.37
CA GLU A 159 -7.90 -16.08 -0.46
C GLU A 159 -6.41 -15.79 -0.21
N LEU A 160 -5.93 -14.60 -0.59
CA LEU A 160 -4.59 -14.13 -0.24
C LEU A 160 -4.45 -14.01 1.29
N VAL A 161 -5.34 -13.26 1.95
CA VAL A 161 -5.40 -13.11 3.42
C VAL A 161 -5.43 -14.48 4.10
N ARG A 162 -6.32 -15.37 3.66
CA ARG A 162 -6.48 -16.71 4.26
C ARG A 162 -5.22 -17.55 4.17
N ARG A 163 -4.44 -17.44 3.08
CA ARG A 163 -3.24 -18.26 2.85
C ARG A 163 -1.96 -17.67 3.41
N SER A 164 -1.82 -16.34 3.45
CA SER A 164 -0.61 -15.65 3.91
C SER A 164 -0.71 -15.15 5.35
N GLY A 165 -1.92 -14.97 5.88
CA GLY A 165 -2.16 -14.32 7.17
C GLY A 165 -1.92 -12.81 7.16
N CYS A 166 -1.77 -12.18 5.98
CA CYS A 166 -1.72 -10.72 5.87
C CYS A 166 -3.10 -10.11 6.13
N GLY A 167 -3.14 -8.80 6.44
CA GLY A 167 -4.37 -8.02 6.37
C GLY A 167 -4.52 -7.31 5.03
N LEU A 168 -5.50 -6.43 4.95
CA LEU A 168 -5.78 -5.59 3.79
C LEU A 168 -5.66 -4.10 4.15
N LEU A 169 -5.12 -3.34 3.21
CA LEU A 169 -5.30 -1.90 3.15
C LEU A 169 -6.34 -1.67 2.07
N VAL A 170 -7.51 -1.14 2.45
CA VAL A 170 -8.57 -0.86 1.48
C VAL A 170 -8.45 0.59 1.05
N ASP A 171 -7.98 0.81 -0.16
CA ASP A 171 -8.04 2.12 -0.79
C ASP A 171 -9.37 2.28 -1.52
N VAL A 172 -10.22 3.16 -0.97
CA VAL A 172 -11.56 3.45 -1.50
C VAL A 172 -11.50 4.21 -2.82
N ASN A 173 -10.48 5.06 -3.01
CA ASN A 173 -10.26 5.75 -4.28
C ASN A 173 -9.90 4.74 -5.38
N ASN A 174 -9.09 3.72 -5.08
CA ASN A 174 -8.78 2.65 -6.04
C ASN A 174 -10.01 1.86 -6.48
N VAL A 175 -10.92 1.58 -5.55
CA VAL A 175 -12.21 0.94 -5.88
C VAL A 175 -13.02 1.84 -6.81
N PHE A 176 -13.12 3.14 -6.49
CA PHE A 176 -13.85 4.11 -7.31
C PHE A 176 -13.27 4.28 -8.72
N VAL A 177 -11.95 4.47 -8.82
CA VAL A 177 -11.23 4.61 -10.09
C VAL A 177 -11.44 3.37 -10.95
N SER A 178 -11.29 2.17 -10.37
CA SER A 178 -11.50 0.91 -11.07
C SER A 178 -12.94 0.76 -11.56
N ALA A 179 -13.92 1.13 -10.73
CA ALA A 179 -15.33 1.08 -11.08
C ALA A 179 -15.68 2.05 -12.22
N SER A 180 -15.17 3.27 -12.16
CA SER A 180 -15.35 4.27 -13.22
C SER A 180 -14.72 3.82 -14.54
N ASN A 181 -13.45 3.41 -14.50
CA ASN A 181 -12.68 3.06 -15.69
C ASN A 181 -13.19 1.79 -16.38
N LEU A 182 -13.62 0.80 -15.60
CA LEU A 182 -13.98 -0.52 -16.11
C LEU A 182 -15.48 -0.80 -16.07
N GLY A 183 -16.31 0.14 -15.63
CA GLY A 183 -17.76 -0.05 -15.48
C GLY A 183 -18.13 -1.15 -14.48
N LEU A 184 -17.41 -1.20 -13.36
CA LEU A 184 -17.69 -2.12 -12.25
C LEU A 184 -18.61 -1.43 -11.22
N ASP A 185 -19.14 -2.22 -10.28
CA ASP A 185 -19.94 -1.69 -9.17
C ASP A 185 -19.06 -1.54 -7.92
N ALA A 186 -18.73 -0.29 -7.58
CA ALA A 186 -17.93 0.03 -6.40
C ALA A 186 -18.64 -0.33 -5.08
N ALA A 187 -19.98 -0.15 -5.01
CA ALA A 187 -20.74 -0.44 -3.80
C ALA A 187 -20.77 -1.95 -3.56
N ALA A 188 -21.01 -2.73 -4.60
CA ALA A 188 -20.96 -4.20 -4.50
C ALA A 188 -19.56 -4.71 -4.11
N TRP A 189 -18.48 -4.04 -4.56
CA TRP A 189 -17.13 -4.38 -4.15
C TRP A 189 -16.90 -4.11 -2.65
N ILE A 190 -17.31 -2.93 -2.17
CA ILE A 190 -17.18 -2.55 -0.75
C ILE A 190 -18.04 -3.45 0.14
N ASP A 191 -19.27 -3.78 -0.26
CA ASP A 191 -20.14 -4.67 0.52
C ASP A 191 -19.63 -6.11 0.58
N ALA A 192 -18.79 -6.52 -0.37
CA ALA A 192 -18.22 -7.86 -0.42
C ALA A 192 -16.93 -8.01 0.41
N ILE A 193 -16.21 -6.92 0.71
CA ILE A 193 -14.95 -7.00 1.48
C ILE A 193 -15.24 -7.33 2.94
N ASP A 194 -14.35 -8.14 3.54
CA ASP A 194 -14.51 -8.53 4.95
C ASP A 194 -13.83 -7.47 5.82
N GLY A 195 -14.61 -6.75 6.61
CA GLY A 195 -14.12 -5.70 7.50
C GLY A 195 -13.10 -6.21 8.53
N ASP A 196 -13.18 -7.47 8.95
CA ASP A 196 -12.24 -8.06 9.91
C ASP A 196 -10.83 -8.26 9.32
N ALA A 197 -10.72 -8.30 7.99
CA ALA A 197 -9.44 -8.37 7.29
C ALA A 197 -8.77 -6.99 7.09
N VAL A 198 -9.51 -5.89 7.28
CA VAL A 198 -9.03 -4.53 6.99
C VAL A 198 -8.22 -3.97 8.16
N MET A 199 -6.95 -3.66 7.91
CA MET A 199 -6.05 -3.03 8.88
C MET A 199 -5.99 -1.51 8.74
N GLU A 200 -6.22 -1.01 7.51
CA GLU A 200 -6.03 0.38 7.14
C GLU A 200 -6.98 0.73 5.98
N ILE A 201 -7.48 1.96 5.97
CA ILE A 201 -8.32 2.48 4.89
C ILE A 201 -7.66 3.73 4.35
N HIS A 202 -7.46 3.78 3.03
CA HIS A 202 -7.05 4.98 2.34
C HIS A 202 -8.25 5.67 1.71
N VAL A 203 -8.27 7.00 1.84
CA VAL A 203 -9.21 7.89 1.16
C VAL A 203 -8.41 9.01 0.52
N ALA A 204 -8.68 9.24 -0.76
CA ALA A 204 -7.96 10.18 -1.58
C ALA A 204 -8.86 10.68 -2.73
N GLY A 205 -8.37 11.65 -3.49
CA GLY A 205 -8.95 12.05 -4.77
C GLY A 205 -8.14 11.53 -5.95
N HIS A 206 -8.73 11.67 -7.13
CA HIS A 206 -8.17 11.27 -8.42
C HIS A 206 -8.25 12.43 -9.43
N ARG A 207 -7.64 12.26 -10.60
CA ARG A 207 -7.71 13.23 -11.72
C ARG A 207 -8.17 12.56 -13.00
N PRO A 208 -8.81 13.30 -13.93
CA PRO A 208 -8.98 12.80 -15.28
C PRO A 208 -7.62 12.63 -15.97
N ASP A 209 -7.54 11.67 -16.88
CA ASP A 209 -6.39 11.51 -17.78
C ASP A 209 -6.12 12.78 -18.59
N ALA A 210 -4.85 13.02 -18.92
CA ALA A 210 -4.44 14.21 -19.66
C ALA A 210 -5.03 14.25 -21.07
N ASP A 211 -5.36 13.11 -21.66
CA ASP A 211 -6.18 12.98 -22.86
C ASP A 211 -7.66 12.78 -22.48
N PRO A 212 -8.51 13.82 -22.61
CA PRO A 212 -9.92 13.74 -22.22
C PRO A 212 -10.72 12.75 -23.06
N SER A 213 -10.21 12.33 -24.23
CA SER A 213 -10.91 11.37 -25.09
C SER A 213 -10.91 9.95 -24.52
N THR A 214 -9.99 9.65 -23.60
CA THR A 214 -9.92 8.34 -22.94
C THR A 214 -11.04 8.17 -21.91
N GLY A 215 -11.49 9.26 -21.29
CA GLY A 215 -12.44 9.25 -20.18
C GLY A 215 -11.92 8.55 -18.91
N LEU A 216 -10.63 8.23 -18.85
CA LEU A 216 -10.04 7.53 -17.71
C LEU A 216 -9.85 8.47 -16.52
N LEU A 217 -10.01 7.93 -15.32
CA LEU A 217 -9.56 8.52 -14.08
C LEU A 217 -8.22 7.89 -13.67
N ILE A 218 -7.28 8.74 -13.26
CA ILE A 218 -5.96 8.41 -12.77
C ILE A 218 -5.94 8.51 -11.26
N ASP A 219 -5.54 7.42 -10.63
CA ASP A 219 -5.26 7.33 -9.21
C ASP A 219 -4.02 8.16 -8.82
N SER A 220 -4.24 9.44 -8.55
CA SER A 220 -3.18 10.42 -8.35
C SER A 220 -2.92 10.80 -6.89
N HIS A 221 -3.87 10.54 -5.99
CA HIS A 221 -3.83 10.89 -4.57
C HIS A 221 -3.48 12.37 -4.28
N ASP A 222 -3.76 13.27 -5.21
CA ASP A 222 -3.33 14.67 -5.17
C ASP A 222 -4.51 15.65 -5.38
N ALA A 223 -5.73 15.16 -5.15
CA ALA A 223 -6.97 15.89 -5.22
C ALA A 223 -7.82 15.66 -3.95
N PRO A 224 -8.80 16.53 -3.65
CA PRO A 224 -9.75 16.31 -2.56
C PRO A 224 -10.52 14.99 -2.72
N VAL A 225 -10.92 14.39 -1.60
CA VAL A 225 -11.81 13.22 -1.60
C VAL A 225 -13.11 13.58 -2.33
N ALA A 226 -13.49 12.74 -3.29
CA ALA A 226 -14.65 12.91 -4.17
C ALA A 226 -15.96 12.46 -3.53
#